data_AF-A0A8B5XG01-F1
#
_entry.id   AF-A0A8B5XG01-F1
#
_cell.length_a   1.000
_cell.length_b   1.000
_cell.length_c   1.000
_cell.angle_alpha   90.00
_cell.angle_beta   90.00
_cell.angle_gamma   90.00
#
_symmetry.space_group_name_H-M   'P 1'
#
loop_
_entity.id
_entity.type
_entity.pdbx_description
1 polymer ?
#
loop_
_entity_poly.entity_id
_entity_poly.type
_entity_poly.pdbx_seq_one_letter_code
_entity_poly.pdbx_strand_id
1 'polypeptide(L)'
;MPEMFEGESMPNLTIAFGIMLILTGIIAWVGTGQESLTSLLPTIAGIPIAIAGMIAVNPARRRIGLYVAAGLVAILALGTLRGVGILLGGDASTASIINTALFVLSVGYLVVFVYRLKLSNTDRDLA
;
A
#
# COMPACT_ATOMS: atom_id res chain seq x y z
N MET A 1 25.57 -12.86 4.92
CA MET A 1 24.29 -13.31 4.32
C MET A 1 23.26 -12.19 4.40
N PRO A 2 23.16 -11.34 3.37
CA PRO A 2 21.85 -10.83 2.97
C PRO A 2 21.68 -10.97 1.45
N GLU A 3 21.83 -12.19 0.94
CA GLU A 3 21.52 -12.58 -0.44
C GLU A 3 20.00 -12.83 -0.63
N MET A 4 19.14 -12.33 0.25
CA MET A 4 17.71 -12.67 0.30
C MET A 4 16.79 -11.68 -0.46
N PHE A 5 17.33 -10.78 -1.29
CA PHE A 5 16.51 -9.75 -1.98
C PHE A 5 16.87 -9.52 -3.46
N GLU A 6 17.51 -10.48 -4.13
CA GLU A 6 17.83 -10.35 -5.55
C GLU A 6 16.78 -11.07 -6.41
N GLY A 7 16.01 -10.32 -7.21
CA GLY A 7 15.06 -10.85 -8.19
C GLY A 7 13.60 -11.01 -7.72
N GLU A 8 13.35 -11.15 -6.42
CA GLU A 8 12.03 -11.39 -5.80
C GLU A 8 11.37 -10.15 -5.15
N SER A 9 12.03 -8.99 -5.22
CA SER A 9 11.77 -7.88 -4.29
C SER A 9 10.38 -7.25 -4.37
N MET A 10 9.80 -7.03 -5.56
CA MET A 10 8.58 -6.23 -5.65
C MET A 10 7.30 -6.95 -5.17
N PRO A 11 7.00 -8.20 -5.57
CA PRO A 11 5.86 -8.95 -5.04
C PRO A 11 5.91 -9.08 -3.52
N ASN A 12 7.09 -9.39 -2.97
CA ASN A 12 7.27 -9.53 -1.52
C ASN A 12 7.06 -8.20 -0.80
N LEU A 13 7.53 -7.08 -1.37
CA LEU A 13 7.24 -5.73 -0.86
C LEU A 13 5.72 -5.42 -0.91
N THR A 14 5.04 -5.77 -2.00
CA THR A 14 3.58 -5.58 -2.12
C THR A 14 2.80 -6.40 -1.09
N ILE A 15 3.18 -7.66 -0.88
CA ILE A 15 2.58 -8.53 0.15
C ILE A 15 2.84 -7.93 1.54
N ALA A 16 4.08 -7.58 1.84
CA ALA A 16 4.46 -6.99 3.12
C ALA A 16 3.70 -5.69 3.39
N PHE A 17 3.53 -4.83 2.37
CA PHE A 17 2.75 -3.61 2.46
C PHE A 17 1.26 -3.90 2.74
N GLY A 18 0.66 -4.85 2.01
CA GLY A 18 -0.72 -5.28 2.26
C GLY A 18 -0.93 -5.83 3.67
N ILE A 19 -0.01 -6.67 4.16
CA ILE A 19 -0.04 -7.20 5.54
C ILE A 19 0.12 -6.07 6.57
N MET A 20 1.04 -5.13 6.33
CA MET A 20 1.26 -3.99 7.21
C MET A 20 0.00 -3.12 7.31
N LEU A 21 -0.73 -2.91 6.21
CA LEU A 21 -2.02 -2.21 6.22
C LEU A 21 -3.10 -2.98 7.01
N ILE A 22 -3.15 -4.30 6.87
CA ILE A 22 -4.05 -5.17 7.65
C ILE A 22 -3.80 -5.02 9.15
N LEU A 23 -2.53 -5.13 9.55
CA LEU A 23 -2.14 -4.99 10.96
C LEU A 23 -2.44 -3.57 11.47
N THR A 24 -2.13 -2.55 10.68
CA THR A 24 -2.38 -1.15 11.04
C THR A 24 -3.86 -0.89 11.29
N GLY A 25 -4.76 -1.40 10.44
CA GLY A 25 -6.20 -1.21 10.63
C GLY A 25 -6.75 -1.96 11.84
N ILE A 26 -6.26 -3.18 12.09
CA ILE A 26 -6.65 -3.96 13.28
C ILE A 26 -6.16 -3.23 14.56
N ILE A 27 -4.90 -2.78 14.59
CA ILE A 27 -4.33 -2.05 15.73
C ILE A 27 -5.08 -0.74 15.97
N ALA A 28 -5.38 0.03 14.93
CA ALA A 28 -6.14 1.28 15.02
C ALA A 28 -7.56 1.03 15.55
N TRP A 29 -8.24 -0.03 15.09
CA TRP A 29 -9.57 -0.38 15.56
C TRP A 29 -9.58 -0.78 17.04
N VAL A 30 -8.62 -1.61 17.48
CA VAL A 30 -8.48 -1.97 18.89
C VAL A 30 -8.12 -0.74 19.74
N GLY A 31 -7.21 0.11 19.26
CA GLY A 31 -6.76 1.31 19.97
C GLY A 31 -7.85 2.39 20.14
N THR A 32 -8.87 2.39 19.27
CA THR A 32 -10.04 3.28 19.37
C THR A 32 -11.17 2.70 20.21
N GLY A 33 -10.93 1.63 20.98
CA GLY A 33 -11.97 0.97 21.77
C GLY A 33 -13.04 0.28 20.91
N GLN A 34 -12.71 -0.04 19.65
CA GLN A 34 -13.62 -0.62 18.66
C GLN A 34 -14.80 0.30 18.25
N GLU A 35 -14.77 1.57 18.63
CA GLU A 35 -15.85 2.52 18.35
C GLU A 35 -15.86 3.01 16.89
N SER A 36 -14.73 2.91 16.20
CA SER A 36 -14.55 3.48 14.85
C SER A 36 -14.39 2.38 13.79
N LEU A 37 -15.49 2.02 13.14
CA LEU A 37 -15.48 1.11 11.96
C LEU A 37 -14.62 1.66 10.81
N THR A 38 -14.45 2.98 10.71
CA THR A 38 -13.59 3.60 9.70
C THR A 38 -12.11 3.31 9.94
N SER A 39 -11.71 2.91 11.15
CA SER A 39 -10.35 2.46 11.45
C SER A 39 -9.99 1.12 10.80
N LEU A 40 -10.97 0.38 10.28
CA LEU A 40 -10.78 -0.87 9.52
C LEU A 40 -10.57 -0.64 8.02
N LEU A 41 -10.68 0.60 7.54
CA LEU A 41 -10.39 0.94 6.14
C LEU A 41 -8.99 0.46 5.67
N PRO A 42 -7.91 0.61 6.46
CA PRO A 42 -6.60 0.04 6.13
C PRO A 42 -6.67 -1.49 5.92
N THR A 43 -7.43 -2.19 6.75
CA THR A 43 -7.58 -3.65 6.69
C THR A 43 -8.31 -4.08 5.44
N ILE A 44 -9.45 -3.45 5.15
CA ILE A 44 -10.26 -3.74 3.96
C ILE A 44 -9.45 -3.49 2.68
N ALA A 45 -8.63 -2.43 2.65
CA ALA A 45 -7.77 -2.15 1.50
C ALA A 45 -6.54 -3.08 1.43
N GLY A 46 -5.95 -3.43 2.58
CA GLY A 46 -4.76 -4.26 2.66
C GLY A 46 -4.98 -5.69 2.14
N ILE A 47 -6.17 -6.26 2.33
CA ILE A 47 -6.53 -7.62 1.87
C ILE A 47 -6.35 -7.79 0.35
N PRO A 48 -7.04 -7.04 -0.52
CA PRO A 48 -6.89 -7.20 -1.97
C PRO A 48 -5.48 -6.83 -2.46
N ILE A 49 -4.78 -5.92 -1.79
CA ILE A 49 -3.38 -5.57 -2.11
C ILE A 49 -2.45 -6.77 -1.81
N ALA A 50 -2.61 -7.41 -0.65
CA ALA A 50 -1.83 -8.60 -0.29
C ALA A 50 -2.11 -9.75 -1.26
N ILE A 51 -3.38 -9.97 -1.64
CA ILE A 51 -3.76 -10.98 -2.64
C ILE A 51 -3.12 -10.67 -4.00
N ALA A 52 -3.17 -9.42 -4.46
CA ALA A 52 -2.52 -9.03 -5.71
C ALA A 52 -0.99 -9.25 -5.67
N GLY A 53 -0.37 -8.99 -4.51
CA GLY A 53 1.04 -9.32 -4.25
C GLY A 53 1.33 -10.81 -4.34
N MET A 54 0.48 -11.67 -3.75
CA MET A 54 0.61 -13.13 -3.84
C MET A 54 0.49 -13.64 -5.28
N ILE A 55 -0.45 -13.09 -6.06
CA ILE A 55 -0.58 -13.39 -7.50
C ILE A 55 0.70 -12.99 -8.25
N ALA A 56 1.35 -11.90 -7.83
CA ALA A 56 2.56 -11.40 -8.45
C ALA A 56 3.82 -12.24 -8.17
N VAL A 57 3.78 -13.19 -7.23
CA VAL A 57 4.88 -14.14 -6.98
C VAL A 57 5.08 -15.06 -8.19
N ASN A 58 3.99 -15.42 -8.88
CA ASN A 58 4.09 -16.24 -10.09
C ASN A 58 4.71 -15.41 -11.26
N PRO A 59 5.85 -15.80 -11.83
CA PRO A 59 6.52 -15.06 -12.90
C PRO A 59 5.61 -14.78 -14.12
N ALA A 60 4.73 -15.72 -14.47
CA ALA A 60 3.80 -15.58 -15.59
C ALA A 60 2.71 -14.52 -15.34
N ARG A 61 2.38 -14.25 -14.07
CA ARG A 61 1.33 -13.29 -13.66
C ARG A 61 1.88 -12.07 -12.93
N ARG A 62 3.19 -12.00 -12.70
CA ARG A 62 3.90 -10.94 -11.96
C ARG A 62 3.49 -9.54 -12.39
N ARG A 63 3.54 -9.28 -13.70
CA ARG A 63 3.23 -7.96 -14.25
C ARG A 63 1.79 -7.54 -13.93
N ILE A 64 0.82 -8.42 -14.18
CA ILE A 64 -0.60 -8.14 -13.93
C ILE A 64 -0.85 -7.94 -12.43
N GLY A 65 -0.33 -8.83 -11.57
CA GLY A 65 -0.51 -8.71 -10.11
C GLY A 65 0.05 -7.40 -9.56
N LEU A 66 1.22 -6.98 -10.01
CA LEU A 66 1.84 -5.71 -9.61
C LEU A 66 1.07 -4.47 -10.10
N TYR A 67 0.57 -4.44 -11.35
CA TYR A 67 -0.26 -3.32 -11.82
C TYR A 67 -1.62 -3.27 -11.12
N VAL A 68 -2.23 -4.42 -10.86
CA VAL A 68 -3.48 -4.49 -10.08
C VAL A 68 -3.25 -3.95 -8.68
N ALA A 69 -2.17 -4.38 -8.00
CA ALA A 69 -1.82 -3.84 -6.68
C ALA A 69 -1.58 -2.33 -6.71
N ALA A 70 -0.81 -1.83 -7.69
CA ALA A 70 -0.56 -0.39 -7.85
C ALA A 70 -1.86 0.39 -8.12
N GLY A 71 -2.77 -0.15 -8.94
CA GLY A 71 -4.09 0.43 -9.18
C GLY A 71 -4.93 0.51 -7.92
N LEU A 72 -4.96 -0.56 -7.12
CA LEU A 72 -5.67 -0.59 -5.83
C LEU A 72 -5.11 0.45 -4.86
N VAL A 73 -3.78 0.56 -4.76
CA VAL A 73 -3.12 1.57 -3.90
C VAL A 73 -3.40 2.99 -4.41
N ALA A 74 -3.44 3.21 -5.73
CA ALA A 74 -3.80 4.51 -6.29
C ALA A 74 -5.25 4.90 -5.96
N ILE A 75 -6.20 3.96 -6.08
CA ILE A 75 -7.59 4.18 -5.69
C ILE A 75 -7.68 4.48 -4.18
N LEU A 76 -6.93 3.76 -3.35
CA LEU A 76 -6.86 4.01 -1.91
C LEU A 76 -6.33 5.41 -1.60
N ALA A 77 -5.27 5.85 -2.28
CA ALA A 77 -4.73 7.21 -2.13
C ALA A 77 -5.78 8.27 -2.52
N LEU A 78 -6.50 8.08 -3.62
CA LEU A 78 -7.56 9.00 -4.04
C LEU A 78 -8.74 9.03 -3.05
N GLY A 79 -9.14 7.88 -2.52
CA GLY A 79 -10.21 7.78 -1.52
C GLY A 79 -9.86 8.46 -0.19
N THR A 80 -8.58 8.46 0.19
CA THR A 80 -8.09 9.02 1.45
C THR A 80 -7.73 10.51 1.38
N LEU A 81 -7.68 11.08 0.17
CA LEU A 81 -7.40 12.50 -0.07
C LEU A 81 -8.37 13.45 0.68
N ARG A 82 -9.63 13.04 0.84
CA ARG A 82 -10.63 13.81 1.61
C ARG A 82 -10.21 14.03 3.06
N GLY A 83 -9.62 13.01 3.69
CA GLY A 83 -9.16 13.12 5.07
C GLY A 83 -8.00 14.10 5.25
N VAL A 84 -7.12 14.19 4.25
CA VAL A 84 -6.05 15.20 4.23
C VAL A 84 -6.65 16.61 4.21
N GLY A 85 -7.65 16.86 3.37
CA GLY A 85 -8.33 18.16 3.31
C GLY A 85 -9.00 18.55 4.63
N ILE A 86 -9.65 17.58 5.30
CA ILE A 86 -10.29 17.78 6.61
C ILE A 86 -9.23 18.13 7.68
N LEU A 87 -8.12 17.40 7.71
CA LEU A 87 -7.05 17.64 8.66
C LEU A 87 -6.40 19.02 8.47
N LEU A 88 -6.15 19.42 7.21
CA LEU A 88 -5.63 20.75 6.87
C LEU A 88 -6.62 21.88 7.20
N GLY A 89 -7.92 21.58 7.20
CA GLY A 89 -8.98 22.50 7.64
C GLY A 89 -9.05 22.70 9.16
N GLY A 90 -8.19 22.03 9.94
CA GLY A 90 -8.11 22.17 11.40
C GLY A 90 -8.91 21.14 12.19
N ASP A 91 -9.60 20.20 11.53
CA ASP A 91 -10.32 19.12 12.20
C ASP A 91 -9.45 17.85 12.30
N ALA A 92 -8.83 17.71 13.47
CA ALA A 92 -7.98 16.57 13.83
C ALA A 92 -8.76 15.40 14.45
N SER A 93 -9.89 15.03 13.85
CA SER A 93 -10.59 13.79 14.20
C SER A 93 -9.75 12.53 13.90
N THR A 94 -10.00 11.44 14.62
CA THR A 94 -9.33 10.14 14.40
C THR A 94 -9.42 9.68 12.94
N ALA A 95 -10.56 9.94 12.28
CA ALA A 95 -10.77 9.60 10.88
C ALA A 95 -9.88 10.43 9.94
N SER A 96 -9.68 11.72 10.19
CA SER A 96 -8.82 12.57 9.34
C SER A 96 -7.34 12.18 9.49
N ILE A 97 -6.93 11.82 10.71
CA ILE A 97 -5.58 11.31 11.00
C ILE A 97 -5.33 9.98 10.27
N ILE A 98 -6.22 8.99 10.41
CA ILE A 98 -6.08 7.69 9.76
C ILE A 98 -6.05 7.82 8.23
N ASN A 99 -6.96 8.62 7.67
CA ASN A 99 -6.99 8.86 6.22
C ASN A 99 -5.71 9.54 5.74
N THR A 100 -5.18 10.50 6.48
CA THR A 100 -3.93 11.17 6.11
C THR A 100 -2.74 10.22 6.18
N ALA A 101 -2.65 9.39 7.23
CA ALA A 101 -1.61 8.37 7.33
C ALA A 101 -1.68 7.36 6.16
N LEU A 102 -2.88 6.89 5.82
CA LEU A 102 -3.10 6.01 4.66
C LEU A 102 -2.70 6.67 3.35
N PHE A 103 -3.01 7.95 3.17
CA PHE A 103 -2.60 8.71 1.99
C PHE A 103 -1.08 8.74 1.86
N VAL A 104 -0.37 9.09 2.94
CA VAL A 104 1.10 9.14 2.96
C VAL A 104 1.71 7.77 2.66
N LEU A 105 1.22 6.71 3.28
CA LEU A 105 1.69 5.34 3.04
C LEU A 105 1.46 4.90 1.59
N SER A 106 0.28 5.22 1.04
CA SER A 106 -0.09 4.87 -0.35
C SER A 106 0.79 5.60 -1.36
N VAL A 107 1.00 6.89 -1.17
CA VAL A 107 1.90 7.69 -2.03
C VAL A 107 3.33 7.15 -1.94
N GLY A 108 3.83 6.88 -0.73
CA GLY A 108 5.16 6.29 -0.54
C GLY A 108 5.35 4.98 -1.30
N TYR A 109 4.37 4.07 -1.22
CA TYR A 109 4.39 2.83 -2.00
C TYR A 109 4.40 3.07 -3.51
N LEU A 110 3.55 3.96 -4.02
CA LEU A 110 3.48 4.27 -5.46
C LEU A 110 4.80 4.87 -5.98
N VAL A 111 5.43 5.73 -5.19
CA VAL A 111 6.73 6.31 -5.51
C VAL A 111 7.78 5.20 -5.63
N VAL A 112 7.88 4.31 -4.64
CA VAL A 112 8.79 3.16 -4.69
C VAL A 112 8.50 2.27 -5.89
N PHE A 113 7.22 2.02 -6.18
CA PHE A 113 6.79 1.23 -7.34
C PHE A 113 7.27 1.83 -8.67
N VAL A 114 7.11 3.15 -8.86
CA VAL A 114 7.56 3.84 -10.07
C VAL A 114 9.08 3.86 -10.19
N TYR A 115 9.80 4.10 -9.09
CA TYR A 115 11.27 4.05 -9.11
C TYR A 115 11.79 2.66 -9.50
N ARG A 116 11.20 1.61 -8.93
CA ARG A 116 11.54 0.21 -9.27
C ARG A 116 11.24 -0.11 -10.74
N LEU A 117 10.13 0.40 -11.27
CA LEU A 117 9.78 0.21 -12.67
C LEU A 117 10.78 0.90 -13.61
N LYS A 118 11.22 2.12 -13.28
CA LYS A 118 12.23 2.85 -14.05
C LYS A 118 13.57 2.13 -14.05
N LEU A 119 14.04 1.70 -12.87
CA LEU A 119 15.30 0.95 -12.75
C LEU A 119 15.26 -0.34 -13.57
N SER A 120 14.17 -1.09 -13.51
CA SER A 120 14.01 -2.31 -14.31
C SER A 120 14.01 -2.07 -15.82
N ASN A 121 13.66 -0.86 -16.28
CA ASN A 121 13.70 -0.53 -17.71
C ASN A 121 15.11 -0.11 -18.13
N THR A 122 15.81 0.67 -17.31
CA THR A 122 17.19 1.09 -17.58
C THR A 122 18.15 -0.10 -17.70
N ASP A 123 18.01 -1.13 -16.86
CA ASP A 123 18.86 -2.34 -16.95
C ASP A 123 18.66 -3.11 -18.27
N ARG A 124 17.48 -3.01 -18.89
CA ARG A 124 17.17 -3.64 -20.18
C ARG A 124 17.70 -2.85 -21.37
N ASP A 125 17.85 -1.53 -21.23
CA ASP A 125 18.36 -0.67 -22.29
C ASP A 125 19.90 -0.76 -22.42
N LEU A 126 20.59 -1.36 -21.43
CA LEU A 126 22.05 -1.51 -21.38
C LEU A 126 22.54 -2.95 -21.69
N ALA A 127 21.64 -3.91 -21.91
CA ALA A 127 21.92 -5.33 -22.16
C ALA A 127 21.68 -5.70 -23.62
#